data_AF-G9KZX6-F1
#
_entry.id   AF-G9KZX6-F1
#
_cell.length_a   1.000
_cell.length_b   1.000
_cell.length_c   1.000
_cell.angle_alpha   90.00
_cell.angle_beta   90.00
_cell.angle_gamma   90.00
#
_symmetry.space_group_name_H-M   'P 1'
#
loop_
_entity.id
_entity.type
_entity.pdbx_description
1 polymer ?
#
loop_
_entity_poly.entity_id
_entity_poly.type
_entity_poly.pdbx_seq_one_letter_code
_entity_poly.pdbx_strand_id
1 'polypeptide(L)'
;EVEKWIRVNRRPRKRKRREAEEVFEKLLPDQLILLLEHLLEQKTLTARTLHSLEKTYHLPQQDAEVRHRWCELIVKHKYTKAYKDVERFLQEDQAMGVYLYGELMLGEDARQQQVARRCFELTKEQMDRSSAEVVAE
;
A
#
# COMPACT_ATOMS: atom_id res chain seq x y z
N GLU A 1 -8.81 0.74 16.89
CA GLU A 1 -8.72 1.22 15.49
C GLU A 1 -9.07 0.19 14.42
N VAL A 2 -8.51 -1.03 14.42
CA VAL A 2 -8.78 -2.06 13.39
C VAL A 2 -10.28 -2.29 13.16
N GLU A 3 -11.06 -2.52 14.22
CA GLU A 3 -12.50 -2.75 14.12
C GLU A 3 -13.28 -1.55 13.53
N LYS A 4 -12.84 -0.32 13.82
CA LYS A 4 -13.44 0.90 13.25
C LYS A 4 -13.24 0.91 11.74
N TRP A 5 -12.02 0.63 11.28
CA TRP A 5 -11.71 0.55 9.85
C TRP A 5 -12.46 -0.59 9.13
N ILE A 6 -12.58 -1.76 9.74
CA ILE A 6 -13.39 -2.87 9.20
C ILE A 6 -14.86 -2.46 9.08
N ARG A 7 -15.39 -1.74 10.07
CA ARG A 7 -16.76 -1.23 10.05
C ARG A 7 -16.96 -0.23 8.91
N VAL A 8 -16.06 0.75 8.75
CA VAL A 8 -16.10 1.71 7.64
C VAL A 8 -16.06 1.00 6.29
N ASN A 9 -15.24 -0.03 6.16
CA ASN A 9 -15.10 -0.81 4.95
C ASN A 9 -16.39 -1.53 4.52
N ARG A 10 -17.21 -1.97 5.48
CA ARG A 10 -18.48 -2.68 5.23
C ARG A 10 -19.68 -1.75 5.02
N ARG A 11 -19.55 -0.43 5.23
CA ARG A 11 -20.70 0.50 5.19
C ARG A 11 -21.24 0.66 3.75
N PRO A 12 -22.54 0.36 3.50
CA PRO A 12 -23.12 0.49 2.17
C PRO A 12 -23.30 1.95 1.74
N ARG A 13 -23.06 2.22 0.45
CA ARG A 13 -23.09 3.57 -0.19
C ARG A 13 -24.38 4.39 0.01
N LYS A 14 -25.52 3.76 0.33
CA LYS A 14 -26.84 4.42 0.30
C LYS A 14 -27.20 5.26 1.54
N ARG A 15 -26.45 5.19 2.65
CA ARG A 15 -26.76 5.98 3.85
C ARG A 15 -26.10 7.35 3.78
N LYS A 16 -26.76 8.28 3.07
CA LYS A 16 -26.48 9.73 3.03
C LYS A 16 -26.93 10.44 4.32
N ARG A 17 -26.76 9.80 5.49
CA ARG A 17 -27.27 10.31 6.78
C ARG A 17 -26.05 10.69 7.62
N ARG A 18 -25.79 12.01 7.70
CA ARG A 18 -24.78 12.69 8.54
C ARG A 18 -23.59 11.81 8.84
N GLU A 19 -22.54 11.92 8.02
CA GLU A 19 -21.23 11.36 8.33
C GLU A 19 -20.80 11.93 9.67
N ALA A 20 -21.09 11.23 10.77
CA ALA A 20 -20.26 11.34 11.95
C ALA A 20 -18.91 10.83 11.45
N GLU A 21 -18.01 11.75 11.13
CA GLU A 21 -16.60 11.44 10.89
C GLU A 21 -16.19 10.58 12.07
N GLU A 22 -15.95 9.29 11.81
CA GLU A 22 -15.38 8.44 12.85
C GLU A 22 -14.06 9.11 13.23
N VAL A 23 -13.96 9.57 14.47
CA VAL A 23 -12.74 10.21 14.96
C VAL A 23 -11.70 9.09 15.07
N PHE A 24 -10.73 9.16 14.18
CA PHE A 24 -9.56 8.30 14.20
C PHE A 24 -8.48 8.96 15.04
N GLU A 25 -7.85 8.16 15.90
CA GLU A 25 -6.77 8.64 16.75
C GLU A 25 -5.51 8.83 15.93
N LYS A 26 -4.65 9.78 16.33
CA LYS A 26 -3.29 9.84 15.80
C LYS A 26 -2.52 8.67 16.37
N LEU A 27 -2.07 7.78 15.49
CA LEU A 27 -1.30 6.59 15.84
C LEU A 27 0.19 6.86 15.67
N LEU A 28 1.01 6.26 16.53
CA LEU A 28 2.46 6.19 16.35
C LEU A 28 2.81 5.25 15.18
N PRO A 29 4.03 5.36 14.59
CA PRO A 29 4.46 4.50 13.49
C PRO A 29 4.23 3.00 13.74
N ASP A 30 4.68 2.47 14.88
CA ASP A 30 4.52 1.05 15.22
C ASP A 30 3.05 0.62 15.31
N GLN A 31 2.18 1.52 15.81
CA GLN A 31 0.75 1.28 15.86
C GLN A 31 0.09 1.34 14.47
N LEU A 32 0.62 2.16 13.57
CA LEU A 32 0.21 2.19 12.17
C LEU A 32 0.62 0.89 11.47
N ILE A 33 1.85 0.42 11.65
CA ILE A 33 2.31 -0.86 11.09
C ILE A 33 1.37 -1.98 11.52
N LEU A 34 1.12 -2.10 12.83
CA LEU A 34 0.19 -3.10 13.36
C LEU A 34 -1.21 -2.95 12.75
N LEU A 35 -1.75 -1.74 12.64
CA LEU A 35 -3.04 -1.52 11.99
C LEU A 35 -3.05 -1.99 10.54
N LEU A 36 -2.02 -1.63 9.75
CA LEU A 36 -1.94 -1.99 8.34
C LEU A 36 -1.76 -3.50 8.15
N GLU A 37 -1.01 -4.18 9.01
CA GLU A 37 -0.88 -5.65 9.02
C GLU A 37 -2.23 -6.33 9.23
N HIS A 38 -3.03 -5.90 10.21
CA HIS A 38 -4.37 -6.46 10.42
C HIS A 38 -5.32 -6.15 9.24
N LEU A 39 -5.13 -5.02 8.57
CA LEU A 39 -5.88 -4.68 7.35
C LEU A 39 -5.43 -5.51 6.15
N LEU A 40 -4.14 -5.86 6.06
CA LEU A 40 -3.59 -6.78 5.08
C LEU A 40 -4.13 -8.20 5.25
N GLU A 41 -4.67 -8.59 6.39
CA GLU A 41 -5.37 -9.89 6.53
C GLU A 41 -6.77 -9.87 5.89
N GLN A 42 -7.33 -8.68 5.64
CA GLN A 42 -8.69 -8.59 5.11
C GLN A 42 -8.74 -9.04 3.65
N LYS A 43 -9.78 -9.82 3.30
CA LYS A 43 -10.01 -10.28 1.92
C LYS A 43 -10.29 -9.13 0.96
N THR A 44 -10.98 -8.09 1.43
CA THR A 44 -11.35 -6.94 0.59
C THR A 44 -11.30 -5.65 1.39
N LEU A 45 -10.68 -4.62 0.82
CA LEU A 45 -10.82 -3.23 1.25
C LEU A 45 -11.32 -2.39 0.08
N THR A 46 -12.29 -1.52 0.36
CA THR A 46 -12.85 -0.63 -0.67
C THR A 46 -11.90 0.52 -0.95
N ALA A 47 -11.91 1.02 -2.18
CA ALA A 47 -11.17 2.23 -2.57
C ALA A 47 -11.48 3.45 -1.69
N ARG A 48 -12.69 3.54 -1.10
CA ARG A 48 -13.04 4.60 -0.14
C ARG A 48 -12.29 4.44 1.18
N THR A 49 -12.21 3.22 1.69
CA THR A 49 -11.49 2.89 2.92
C THR A 49 -10.00 3.24 2.75
N LEU A 50 -9.39 2.78 1.66
CA LEU A 50 -7.98 3.05 1.34
C LEU A 50 -7.71 4.55 1.21
N HIS A 51 -8.57 5.28 0.48
CA HIS A 51 -8.48 6.73 0.38
C HIS A 51 -8.60 7.45 1.73
N SER A 52 -9.45 6.94 2.61
CA SER A 52 -9.64 7.52 3.95
C SER A 52 -8.44 7.22 4.84
N LEU A 53 -7.89 6.00 4.78
CA LEU A 53 -6.66 5.60 5.48
C LEU A 53 -5.48 6.49 5.09
N GLU A 54 -5.25 6.66 3.78
CA GLU A 54 -4.20 7.52 3.22
C GLU A 54 -4.31 8.95 3.77
N LYS A 55 -5.51 9.53 3.76
CA LYS A 55 -5.75 10.90 4.26
C LYS A 55 -5.64 11.04 5.77
N THR A 56 -6.15 10.08 6.53
CA THR A 56 -6.14 10.15 7.99
C THR A 56 -4.72 10.09 8.53
N TYR A 57 -3.90 9.20 7.98
CA TYR A 57 -2.57 8.91 8.52
C TYR A 57 -1.41 9.45 7.68
N HIS A 58 -1.68 10.09 6.55
CA HIS A 58 -0.64 10.62 5.65
C HIS A 58 0.39 9.53 5.29
N LEU A 59 -0.13 8.33 4.97
CA LEU A 59 0.65 7.11 4.77
C LEU A 59 1.83 7.27 3.80
N PRO A 60 1.70 8.00 2.67
CA PRO A 60 2.81 8.15 1.74
C PRO A 60 3.96 9.03 2.25
N GLN A 61 3.78 9.74 3.38
CA GLN A 61 4.78 10.60 4.04
C GLN A 61 5.37 9.99 5.32
N GLN A 62 4.96 8.78 5.69
CA GLN A 62 5.49 8.08 6.87
C GLN A 62 6.88 7.47 6.57
N ASP A 63 7.48 6.84 7.57
CA ASP A 63 8.73 6.11 7.43
C ASP A 63 8.62 4.92 6.45
N ALA A 64 9.76 4.30 6.14
CA ALA A 64 9.85 3.23 5.15
C ALA A 64 8.99 2.00 5.49
N GLU A 65 8.86 1.64 6.77
CA GLU A 65 8.09 0.45 7.17
C GLU A 65 6.58 0.68 6.98
N VAL A 66 6.09 1.85 7.40
CA VAL A 66 4.68 2.23 7.17
C VAL A 66 4.39 2.37 5.67
N ARG A 67 5.30 2.99 4.89
CA ARG A 67 5.16 3.12 3.44
C ARG A 67 5.14 1.75 2.74
N HIS A 68 5.96 0.79 3.19
CA HIS A 68 5.97 -0.57 2.68
C HIS A 68 4.60 -1.23 2.89
N ARG A 69 4.06 -1.23 4.12
CA ARG A 69 2.74 -1.80 4.44
C ARG A 69 1.61 -1.13 3.64
N TRP A 70 1.70 0.19 3.42
CA TRP A 70 0.77 0.91 2.57
C TRP A 70 0.82 0.44 1.11
N CYS A 71 2.03 0.26 0.55
CA CYS A 71 2.20 -0.23 -0.80
C CYS A 71 1.67 -1.66 -0.97
N GLU A 72 1.87 -2.55 0.01
CA GLU A 72 1.26 -3.89 0.02
C GLU A 72 -0.27 -3.81 -0.08
N LEU A 73 -0.91 -2.91 0.68
CA LEU A 73 -2.37 -2.71 0.60
C LEU A 73 -2.82 -2.20 -0.76
N ILE A 74 -2.06 -1.29 -1.37
CA ILE A 74 -2.33 -0.76 -2.71
C ILE A 74 -2.31 -1.89 -3.75
N VAL A 75 -1.26 -2.72 -3.71
CA VAL A 75 -1.08 -3.84 -4.64
C VAL A 75 -2.15 -4.89 -4.42
N LYS A 76 -2.32 -5.36 -3.18
CA LYS A 76 -3.29 -6.39 -2.81
C LYS A 76 -4.71 -6.05 -3.23
N HIS A 77 -5.12 -4.79 -3.07
CA HIS A 77 -6.49 -4.35 -3.37
C HIS A 77 -6.62 -3.59 -4.70
N LYS A 78 -5.58 -3.60 -5.54
CA LYS A 78 -5.56 -2.99 -6.88
C LYS A 78 -5.99 -1.52 -6.85
N TYR A 79 -5.52 -0.76 -5.86
CA TYR A 79 -5.88 0.65 -5.67
C TYR A 79 -5.08 1.56 -6.61
N THR A 80 -5.43 1.50 -7.90
CA THR A 80 -4.74 2.17 -9.01
C THR A 80 -4.48 3.66 -8.82
N LYS A 81 -5.30 4.37 -8.03
CA LYS A 81 -5.12 5.81 -7.75
C LYS A 81 -3.82 6.15 -7.01
N ALA A 82 -3.28 5.17 -6.28
CA ALA A 82 -2.07 5.33 -5.47
C ALA A 82 -0.86 4.54 -6.02
N TYR A 83 -0.91 4.06 -7.27
CA TYR A 83 0.25 3.36 -7.86
C TYR A 83 1.51 4.23 -7.95
N LYS A 84 1.33 5.54 -8.04
CA LYS A 84 2.41 6.54 -7.92
C LYS A 84 3.15 6.48 -6.57
N ASP A 85 2.50 6.04 -5.49
CA ASP A 85 3.19 5.82 -4.21
C ASP A 85 4.01 4.53 -4.24
N VAL A 86 3.51 3.48 -4.91
CA VAL A 86 4.28 2.24 -5.17
C VAL A 86 5.51 2.54 -6.02
N GLU A 87 5.34 3.28 -7.11
CA GLU A 87 6.46 3.68 -7.98
C GLU A 87 7.53 4.47 -7.21
N ARG A 88 7.10 5.40 -6.34
CA ARG A 88 8.00 6.19 -5.50
C ARG A 88 8.75 5.30 -4.51
N PHE A 89 8.04 4.40 -3.83
CA PHE A 89 8.63 3.49 -2.85
C PHE A 89 9.67 2.55 -3.49
N LEU A 90 9.39 1.97 -4.66
CA LEU A 90 10.34 1.10 -5.37
C LEU A 90 11.62 1.83 -5.80
N GLN A 91 11.53 3.15 -6.03
CA GLN A 91 12.69 3.98 -6.40
C GLN A 91 13.50 4.44 -5.18
N GLU A 92 12.83 4.78 -4.09
CA GLU A 92 13.44 5.36 -2.89
C GLU A 92 13.94 4.30 -1.89
N ASP A 93 13.25 3.16 -1.73
CA ASP A 93 13.50 2.16 -0.69
C ASP A 93 13.80 0.77 -1.29
N GLN A 94 14.81 0.71 -2.15
CA GLN A 94 15.12 -0.44 -2.99
C GLN A 94 15.28 -1.76 -2.22
N ALA A 95 15.91 -1.74 -1.04
CA ALA A 95 16.12 -2.94 -0.22
C ALA A 95 14.80 -3.57 0.26
N MET A 96 13.84 -2.76 0.71
CA MET A 96 12.51 -3.24 1.07
C MET A 96 11.62 -3.49 -0.16
N GLY A 97 11.89 -2.79 -1.26
CA GLY A 97 11.17 -2.90 -2.53
C GLY A 97 11.28 -4.27 -3.21
N VAL A 98 12.32 -5.07 -2.92
CA VAL A 98 12.52 -6.41 -3.51
C VAL A 98 11.30 -7.31 -3.30
N TYR A 99 10.75 -7.34 -2.08
CA TYR A 99 9.54 -8.12 -1.79
C TYR A 99 8.34 -7.64 -2.63
N LEU A 100 8.18 -6.33 -2.73
CA LEU A 100 7.06 -5.71 -3.46
C LEU A 100 7.15 -5.93 -4.98
N TYR A 101 8.35 -6.01 -5.55
CA TYR A 101 8.54 -6.44 -6.93
C TYR A 101 7.98 -7.86 -7.15
N GLY A 102 8.25 -8.78 -6.22
CA GLY A 102 7.69 -10.13 -6.25
C GLY A 102 6.16 -10.11 -6.25
N GLU A 103 5.53 -9.36 -5.33
CA GLU A 103 4.08 -9.23 -5.28
C GLU A 103 3.46 -8.65 -6.57
N LEU A 104 4.11 -7.64 -7.17
CA LEU A 104 3.65 -7.02 -8.42
C LEU A 104 3.78 -7.94 -9.64
N MET A 105 4.79 -8.83 -9.63
CA MET A 105 5.09 -9.75 -10.74
C MET A 105 4.31 -11.06 -10.65
N LEU A 106 4.08 -11.57 -9.43
CA LEU A 106 3.26 -12.77 -9.17
C LEU A 106 1.78 -12.54 -9.51
N GLY A 107 1.30 -11.30 -9.41
CA GLY A 107 -0.05 -10.95 -9.81
C GLY A 107 -0.26 -11.05 -11.33
N GLU A 108 -1.41 -11.56 -11.75
CA GLU A 108 -1.86 -11.54 -13.17
C GLU A 108 -2.34 -10.16 -13.64
N ASP A 109 -1.97 -9.09 -12.92
CA ASP A 109 -2.39 -7.72 -13.24
C ASP A 109 -1.36 -7.02 -14.13
N ALA A 110 -1.66 -6.90 -15.42
CA ALA A 110 -0.76 -6.30 -16.40
C ALA A 110 -0.32 -4.87 -16.03
N ARG A 111 -1.13 -4.10 -15.29
CA ARG A 111 -0.73 -2.76 -14.85
C ARG A 111 0.29 -2.82 -13.73
N GLN A 112 0.16 -3.75 -12.80
CA GLN A 112 1.13 -3.96 -11.72
C GLN A 112 2.47 -4.44 -12.28
N GLN A 113 2.45 -5.39 -13.22
CA GLN A 113 3.65 -5.84 -13.92
C GLN A 113 4.31 -4.70 -14.71
N GLN A 114 3.53 -3.82 -15.34
CA GLN A 114 4.08 -2.65 -16.03
C GLN A 114 4.74 -1.66 -15.06
N VAL A 115 4.12 -1.41 -13.90
CA VAL A 115 4.71 -0.57 -12.83
C VAL A 115 6.04 -1.16 -12.36
N ALA A 116 6.07 -2.47 -12.07
CA ALA A 116 7.28 -3.18 -11.67
C ALA A 116 8.39 -3.04 -12.73
N ARG A 117 8.12 -3.43 -13.98
CA ARG A 117 9.12 -3.35 -15.07
C ARG A 117 9.64 -1.94 -15.27
N ARG A 118 8.76 -0.94 -15.27
CA ARG A 118 9.15 0.46 -15.45
C ARG A 118 10.04 0.95 -14.31
N CYS A 119 9.69 0.63 -13.06
CA CYS A 119 10.50 1.02 -11.90
C CYS A 119 11.84 0.30 -11.91
N PHE A 120 11.85 -1.01 -12.17
CA PHE A 120 13.08 -1.80 -12.24
C PHE A 120 14.05 -1.27 -13.29
N GLU A 121 13.57 -0.93 -14.49
CA GLU A 121 14.42 -0.34 -15.52
C GLU A 121 15.07 0.99 -15.09
N LEU A 122 14.40 1.77 -14.24
CA LEU A 122 14.92 3.04 -13.70
C LEU A 122 15.93 2.84 -12.56
N THR A 123 15.82 1.74 -11.80
CA THR A 123 16.58 1.53 -10.55
C THR A 123 17.64 0.45 -10.64
N LYS A 124 17.59 -0.46 -11.63
CA LYS A 124 18.46 -1.65 -11.71
C LYS A 124 19.96 -1.37 -11.65
N GLU A 125 20.41 -0.20 -12.10
CA GLU A 125 21.83 0.20 -12.05
C GLU A 125 22.27 0.69 -10.66
N GLN A 126 21.31 1.10 -9.83
CA GLN A 126 21.53 1.60 -8.47
C GLN A 126 21.30 0.52 -7.41
N MET A 127 20.50 -0.49 -7.74
CA MET A 127 20.25 -1.63 -6.86
C MET A 127 21.53 -2.42 -6.62
N ASP A 128 21.65 -3.03 -5.44
CA ASP A 128 22.68 -4.02 -5.22
C ASP A 128 22.49 -5.21 -6.17
N ARG A 129 23.61 -5.81 -6.59
CA ARG A 129 23.62 -6.85 -7.62
C ARG A 129 22.74 -8.05 -7.24
N SER A 130 22.75 -8.45 -5.98
CA SER A 130 21.92 -9.55 -5.48
C SER A 130 20.42 -9.25 -5.60
N SER A 131 19.99 -8.06 -5.19
CA SER A 131 18.59 -7.65 -5.32
C SER A 131 18.16 -7.50 -6.78
N ALA A 132 19.03 -6.99 -7.65
CA ALA A 132 18.73 -6.86 -9.06
C ALA A 132 18.56 -8.22 -9.76
N GLU A 133 19.40 -9.20 -9.40
CA GLU A 133 19.29 -10.58 -9.88
C GLU A 133 17.95 -11.21 -9.43
N VAL A 134 17.57 -11.06 -8.15
CA VAL A 134 16.30 -11.59 -7.61
C VAL A 134 15.06 -10.98 -8.27
N VAL A 135 15.08 -9.69 -8.62
CA VAL A 135 13.94 -9.01 -9.27
C VAL A 135 13.85 -9.35 -10.77
N ALA A 136 14.96 -9.74 -11.40
CA ALA A 136 15.00 -10.07 -12.81
C ALA A 136 14.54 -11.51 -13.14
N GLU A 137 14.58 -12.41 -12.16
CA GLU A 137 14.09 -13.81 -12.25
C GLU A 137 12.56 -13.90 -12.28
#